data_AF-A0A1R3X6I0-F1
#
_entry.id   AF-A0A1R3X6I0-F1
#
_cell.length_a   1.000
_cell.length_b   1.000
_cell.length_c   1.000
_cell.angle_alpha   90.00
_cell.angle_beta   90.00
_cell.angle_gamma   90.00
#
_symmetry.space_group_name_H-M   'P 1'
#
loop_
_entity.id
_entity.type
_entity.pdbx_description
1 polymer ?
#
loop_
_entity_poly.entity_id
_entity_poly.type
_entity_poly.pdbx_seq_one_letter_code
_entity_poly.pdbx_strand_id
1 'polypeptide(L)'
;MVPKQLLSTFLGIVFIVFAAMQYNDPDAVIWIAIYLLAAIFSFLVTFNRINQGVLLAAFAAYAVGAVFFWPAKWEGIAIGGGDIKNIEEAREFLGLIFTSLSMLTFALLNRSKARLHPRNPIYRKGKWAN
;
A
#
# COMPACT_ATOMS: atom_id res chain seq x y z
N MET A 1 -1.17 10.75 -18.10
CA MET A 1 -1.44 9.40 -17.52
C MET A 1 -0.21 8.72 -16.91
N VAL A 2 1.01 9.22 -17.15
CA VAL A 2 2.29 8.57 -16.78
C VAL A 2 2.70 8.64 -15.29
N PRO A 3 2.46 9.72 -14.52
CA PRO A 3 3.04 9.86 -13.17
C PRO A 3 2.63 8.77 -12.17
N LYS A 4 1.34 8.38 -12.17
CA LYS A 4 0.82 7.30 -11.32
C LYS A 4 1.55 5.98 -11.60
N GLN A 5 1.74 5.66 -12.87
CA GLN A 5 2.35 4.40 -13.30
C GLN A 5 3.84 4.36 -12.96
N LEU A 6 4.56 5.47 -13.13
CA LEU A 6 5.95 5.57 -12.70
C LEU A 6 6.08 5.38 -11.19
N LEU A 7 5.28 6.09 -10.40
CA LEU A 7 5.32 5.99 -8.94
C LEU A 7 4.99 4.58 -8.45
N SER A 8 3.93 3.96 -8.98
CA SER A 8 3.51 2.62 -8.57
C SER A 8 4.51 1.55 -9.01
N THR A 9 5.09 1.63 -10.20
CA THR A 9 6.16 0.71 -10.60
C THR A 9 7.41 0.87 -9.73
N PHE A 10 7.83 2.11 -9.48
CA PHE A 10 8.98 2.39 -8.61
C PHE A 10 8.77 1.82 -7.20
N LEU A 11 7.64 2.13 -6.57
CA LEU A 11 7.33 1.61 -5.23
C LEU A 11 7.19 0.08 -5.22
N GLY A 12 6.64 -0.52 -6.28
CA GLY A 12 6.60 -1.98 -6.42
C GLY A 12 7.99 -2.61 -6.40
N ILE A 13 8.96 -2.01 -7.08
CA ILE A 13 10.38 -2.45 -7.03
C ILE A 13 10.97 -2.23 -5.64
N VAL A 14 10.71 -1.08 -5.01
CA VAL A 14 11.18 -0.81 -3.63
C VAL A 14 10.66 -1.86 -2.65
N PHE A 15 9.39 -2.27 -2.75
CA PHE A 15 8.83 -3.32 -1.90
C PHE A 15 9.46 -4.70 -2.15
N ILE A 16 9.84 -5.01 -3.39
CA ILE A 16 10.62 -6.23 -3.67
C ILE A 16 11.99 -6.16 -2.97
N VAL A 17 12.66 -5.01 -3.02
CA VAL A 17 13.92 -4.81 -2.29
C VAL A 17 13.72 -4.96 -0.79
N PHE A 18 12.65 -4.38 -0.23
CA PHE A 18 12.33 -4.54 1.20
C PHE A 18 12.12 -6.02 1.55
N ALA A 19 11.37 -6.77 0.75
CA ALA A 19 11.21 -8.22 0.93
C ALA A 19 12.58 -8.94 0.90
N ALA A 20 13.46 -8.59 -0.04
CA ALA A 20 14.79 -9.18 -0.12
C ALA A 20 15.67 -8.86 1.11
N MET A 21 15.50 -7.69 1.72
CA MET A 21 16.25 -7.32 2.93
C MET A 21 15.87 -8.15 4.16
N GLN A 22 14.67 -8.76 4.18
CA GLN A 22 14.16 -9.53 5.31
C GLN A 22 14.83 -10.90 5.49
N TYR A 23 15.60 -11.40 4.51
CA TYR A 23 16.29 -12.70 4.66
C TYR A 23 17.29 -12.74 5.82
N ASN A 24 17.66 -11.58 6.37
CA ASN A 24 18.54 -11.46 7.53
C ASN A 24 17.80 -11.48 8.88
N ASP A 25 16.47 -11.38 8.88
CA ASP A 25 15.65 -11.28 10.10
C ASP A 25 15.09 -12.67 10.51
N PRO A 26 14.92 -12.96 11.82
CA PRO A 26 14.50 -14.28 12.31
C PRO A 26 13.07 -14.66 11.92
N ASP A 27 12.21 -13.69 11.66
CA ASP A 27 10.81 -13.82 11.27
C ASP A 27 10.57 -13.42 9.80
N ALA A 28 11.61 -13.53 8.97
CA ALA A 28 11.63 -13.13 7.55
C ALA A 28 10.36 -13.46 6.76
N VAL A 29 9.77 -14.64 6.95
CA VAL A 29 8.68 -15.16 6.10
C VAL A 29 7.45 -14.24 6.12
N ILE A 30 7.03 -13.74 7.29
CA ILE A 30 5.84 -12.90 7.38
C ILE A 30 6.09 -11.54 6.72
N TRP A 31 7.26 -10.95 6.96
CA TRP A 31 7.64 -9.66 6.41
C TRP A 31 7.84 -9.71 4.89
N ILE A 32 8.46 -10.77 4.38
CA ILE A 32 8.54 -11.04 2.94
C ILE A 32 7.14 -11.07 2.34
N ALA A 33 6.20 -11.79 2.95
CA ALA A 33 4.83 -11.89 2.44
C ALA A 33 4.11 -10.52 2.44
N ILE A 34 4.25 -9.73 3.50
CA ILE A 34 3.71 -8.37 3.63
C ILE A 34 4.23 -7.47 2.51
N TYR A 35 5.55 -7.42 2.31
CA TYR A 35 6.15 -6.57 1.28
C TYR A 35 5.86 -7.05 -0.14
N LEU A 36 5.84 -8.37 -0.39
CA LEU A 36 5.44 -8.90 -1.70
C LEU A 36 3.98 -8.60 -2.04
N LEU A 37 3.08 -8.65 -1.05
CA LEU A 37 1.68 -8.25 -1.26
C LEU A 37 1.58 -6.77 -1.63
N ALA A 38 2.34 -5.89 -0.95
CA ALA A 38 2.43 -4.48 -1.31
C ALA A 38 3.01 -4.26 -2.73
N ALA A 39 4.01 -5.05 -3.13
CA ALA A 39 4.56 -5.01 -4.49
C ALA A 39 3.50 -5.42 -5.54
N ILE A 40 2.76 -6.50 -5.29
CA ILE A 40 1.66 -6.96 -6.15
C ILE A 40 0.61 -5.85 -6.32
N PHE A 41 0.15 -5.25 -5.22
CA PHE A 41 -0.82 -4.14 -5.30
C PHE A 41 -0.27 -2.96 -6.09
N SER A 42 1.01 -2.63 -5.92
CA SER A 42 1.67 -1.57 -6.70
C SER A 42 1.64 -1.87 -8.20
N PHE A 43 1.98 -3.09 -8.63
CA PHE A 43 1.88 -3.44 -10.05
C PHE A 43 0.45 -3.48 -10.57
N LEU A 44 -0.52 -3.95 -9.77
CA LEU A 44 -1.93 -3.88 -10.16
C LEU A 44 -2.41 -2.42 -10.33
N VAL A 45 -1.87 -1.47 -9.56
CA VAL A 45 -2.10 -0.01 -9.77
C VAL A 45 -1.53 0.44 -11.11
N THR A 46 -0.30 0.03 -11.46
CA THR A 46 0.32 0.32 -12.76
C THR A 46 -0.56 -0.13 -13.92
N PHE A 47 -1.11 -1.35 -13.84
CA PHE A 47 -1.98 -1.92 -14.86
C PHE A 47 -3.44 -1.46 -14.80
N ASN A 48 -3.81 -0.62 -13.82
CA ASN A 48 -5.20 -0.22 -13.53
C ASN A 48 -6.13 -1.42 -13.28
N ARG A 49 -5.62 -2.49 -12.67
CA ARG A 49 -6.33 -3.76 -12.39
C ARG A 49 -6.77 -3.90 -10.93
N ILE A 50 -6.71 -2.84 -10.14
CA ILE A 50 -7.12 -2.83 -8.73
C ILE A 50 -8.16 -1.75 -8.48
N ASN A 51 -9.19 -2.10 -7.72
CA ASN A 51 -10.20 -1.14 -7.31
C ASN A 51 -9.73 -0.35 -6.08
N GLN A 52 -10.32 0.81 -5.88
CA GLN A 52 -9.96 1.70 -4.79
C GLN A 52 -10.32 1.15 -3.40
N GLY A 53 -11.38 0.33 -3.29
CA GLY A 53 -11.79 -0.28 -2.02
C GLY A 53 -10.72 -1.19 -1.45
N VAL A 54 -10.08 -2.02 -2.30
CA VAL A 54 -8.97 -2.89 -1.91
C VAL A 54 -7.78 -2.08 -1.42
N LEU A 55 -7.43 -0.98 -2.10
CA LEU A 55 -6.33 -0.11 -1.67
C LEU A 55 -6.61 0.56 -0.32
N LEU A 56 -7.85 0.98 -0.06
CA LEU A 56 -8.25 1.55 1.23
C LEU A 56 -8.27 0.51 2.35
N ALA A 57 -8.71 -0.71 2.06
CA ALA A 57 -8.65 -1.82 3.00
C ALA A 57 -7.20 -2.19 3.33
N ALA A 58 -6.31 -2.25 2.33
CA ALA A 58 -4.89 -2.47 2.52
C ALA A 58 -4.24 -1.35 3.34
N PHE A 59 -4.53 -0.08 3.04
CA PHE A 59 -4.11 1.07 3.84
C PHE A 59 -4.47 0.90 5.31
N ALA A 60 -5.74 0.57 5.60
CA ALA A 60 -6.22 0.38 6.96
C ALA A 60 -5.54 -0.82 7.65
N ALA A 61 -5.40 -1.95 6.95
CA ALA A 61 -4.74 -3.13 7.49
C ALA A 61 -3.27 -2.86 7.87
N TYR A 62 -2.50 -2.21 6.99
CA TYR A 62 -1.11 -1.86 7.29
C TYR A 62 -1.01 -0.79 8.40
N ALA A 63 -1.94 0.17 8.46
CA ALA A 63 -1.97 1.17 9.53
C ALA A 63 -2.25 0.53 10.90
N VAL A 64 -3.21 -0.41 10.95
CA VAL A 64 -3.51 -1.19 12.16
C VAL A 64 -2.30 -2.03 12.55
N GLY A 65 -1.68 -2.71 11.58
CA GLY A 65 -0.43 -3.44 11.80
C GLY A 65 0.66 -2.56 12.40
N ALA A 66 0.86 -1.35 11.87
CA ALA A 66 1.84 -0.42 12.43
C ALA A 66 1.55 -0.12 13.91
N VAL A 67 0.29 0.17 14.27
CA VAL A 67 -0.08 0.40 15.68
C VAL A 67 0.24 -0.82 16.55
N PHE A 68 0.04 -2.04 16.05
CA PHE A 68 0.38 -3.26 16.78
C PHE A 68 1.89 -3.44 17.01
N PHE A 69 2.71 -3.03 16.05
CA PHE A 69 4.17 -3.11 16.13
C PHE A 69 4.81 -1.84 16.71
N TRP A 70 4.02 -0.96 17.35
CA TRP A 70 4.60 0.18 18.05
C TRP A 70 5.49 -0.33 19.21
N PRO A 71 6.77 0.10 19.28
CA PRO A 71 7.69 -0.43 20.27
C PRO A 71 7.30 0.01 21.68
N ALA A 72 7.54 -0.87 22.67
CA ALA A 72 7.29 -0.54 24.07
C ALA A 72 8.06 0.71 24.53
N LYS A 73 9.26 0.89 23.98
CA LYS A 73 10.06 2.10 24.14
C LYS A 73 10.72 2.46 22.82
N TRP A 74 10.65 3.73 22.43
CA TRP A 74 11.32 4.20 21.23
C TRP A 74 12.82 4.37 21.49
N GLU A 75 13.63 3.49 20.89
CA GLU A 75 15.09 3.50 21.01
C GLU A 75 15.79 3.77 19.67
N GLY A 76 15.00 4.07 18.63
CA GLY A 76 15.48 4.31 17.27
C GLY A 76 15.55 3.03 16.45
N ILE A 77 16.30 3.09 15.34
CA ILE A 77 16.38 2.02 14.32
C ILE A 77 17.81 1.49 14.13
N ALA A 78 18.77 2.03 14.88
CA ALA A 78 20.18 1.69 14.74
C ALA A 78 20.52 0.47 15.60
N ILE A 79 21.13 -0.54 14.98
CA ILE A 79 21.60 -1.74 15.69
C ILE A 79 22.63 -1.34 16.74
N GLY A 80 22.46 -1.85 17.97
CA GLY A 80 23.32 -1.53 19.11
C GLY A 80 22.94 -0.25 19.87
N GLY A 81 21.86 0.43 19.49
CA GLY A 81 21.38 1.66 20.16
C GLY A 81 20.51 1.44 21.40
N GLY A 82 20.16 0.21 21.73
CA GLY A 82 19.18 -0.12 22.78
C GLY A 82 18.81 -1.59 22.79
N ASP A 83 17.64 -1.90 23.33
CA ASP A 83 17.07 -3.24 23.30
C ASP A 83 16.76 -3.63 21.84
N ILE A 84 17.28 -4.79 21.41
CA ILE A 84 17.13 -5.25 20.03
C ILE A 84 15.67 -5.40 19.63
N LYS A 85 14.80 -5.83 20.56
CA LYS A 85 13.39 -6.03 20.29
C LYS A 85 12.68 -4.70 20.00
N ASN A 86 12.95 -3.67 20.80
CA ASN A 86 12.38 -2.34 20.56
C ASN A 86 12.84 -1.76 19.21
N ILE A 87 14.08 -2.04 18.82
CA ILE A 87 14.65 -1.60 17.55
C ILE A 87 14.00 -2.34 16.37
N GLU A 88 13.79 -3.66 16.49
CA GLU A 88 13.08 -4.48 15.50
C GLU A 88 11.63 -4.00 15.34
N GLU A 89 10.87 -3.88 16.43
CA GLU A 89 9.50 -3.35 16.42
C GLU A 89 9.44 -1.94 15.80
N ALA A 90 10.41 -1.06 16.09
CA ALA A 90 10.50 0.26 15.46
C ALA A 90 10.74 0.19 13.94
N ARG A 91 11.61 -0.72 13.47
CA ARG A 91 11.86 -0.94 12.03
C ARG A 91 10.60 -1.43 11.32
N GLU A 92 9.92 -2.40 11.92
CA GLU A 92 8.69 -3.00 11.43
C GLU A 92 7.53 -1.99 11.37
N PHE A 93 7.35 -1.22 12.44
CA PHE A 93 6.42 -0.10 12.51
C PHE A 93 6.61 0.86 11.34
N LEU A 94 7.85 1.32 11.11
CA LEU A 94 8.16 2.27 10.04
C LEU A 94 7.91 1.67 8.65
N GLY A 95 8.26 0.39 8.46
CA GLY A 95 7.96 -0.34 7.23
C GLY A 95 6.46 -0.42 6.94
N LEU A 96 5.65 -0.70 7.97
CA LEU A 96 4.19 -0.76 7.86
C LEU A 96 3.56 0.62 7.62
N ILE A 97 4.05 1.68 8.27
CA ILE A 97 3.60 3.06 7.99
C ILE A 97 3.92 3.44 6.54
N PHE A 98 5.14 3.20 6.07
CA PHE A 98 5.53 3.50 4.70
C PHE A 98 4.64 2.74 3.68
N THR A 99 4.38 1.47 3.96
CA THR A 99 3.51 0.63 3.14
C THR A 99 2.07 1.15 3.13
N SER A 100 1.54 1.50 4.30
CA SER A 100 0.21 2.08 4.46
C SER A 100 0.06 3.38 3.66
N LEU A 101 0.98 4.32 3.81
CA LEU A 101 0.96 5.60 3.09
C LEU A 101 1.06 5.43 1.57
N SER A 102 1.81 4.41 1.11
CA SER A 102 1.87 4.06 -0.30
C SER A 102 0.50 3.60 -0.82
N MET A 103 -0.20 2.73 -0.09
CA MET A 103 -1.55 2.28 -0.46
C MET A 103 -2.56 3.43 -0.48
N LEU A 104 -2.50 4.34 0.50
CA LEU A 104 -3.34 5.54 0.54
C LEU A 104 -3.08 6.43 -0.68
N THR A 105 -1.81 6.68 -0.99
CA THR A 105 -1.40 7.48 -2.15
C THR A 105 -1.97 6.88 -3.44
N PHE A 106 -1.86 5.57 -3.62
CA PHE A 106 -2.48 4.90 -4.77
C PHE A 106 -3.99 5.04 -4.80
N ALA A 107 -4.68 4.89 -3.66
CA ALA A 107 -6.13 5.04 -3.59
C ALA A 107 -6.58 6.45 -4.01
N LEU A 108 -5.87 7.48 -3.55
CA LEU A 108 -6.14 8.88 -3.90
C LEU A 108 -5.91 9.15 -5.39
N LEU A 109 -4.82 8.62 -5.96
CA LEU A 109 -4.52 8.77 -7.39
C LEU A 109 -5.45 7.94 -8.29
N ASN A 110 -6.05 6.85 -7.78
CA ASN A 110 -6.96 6.01 -8.54
C ASN A 110 -8.40 6.58 -8.60
N ARG A 111 -8.82 7.39 -7.60
CA ARG A 111 -10.12 8.09 -7.56
C ARG A 111 -10.37 8.95 -8.79
N SER A 112 -9.33 9.56 -9.34
CA SER A 112 -9.43 10.58 -10.38
C SER A 112 -10.01 10.09 -11.71
N LYS A 113 -9.99 8.77 -11.99
CA LYS A 113 -10.56 8.21 -13.24
C LYS A 113 -12.01 7.76 -13.13
N ALA A 114 -12.43 7.23 -11.98
CA ALA A 114 -13.81 6.75 -11.79
C ALA A 114 -14.85 7.87 -11.91
N ARG A 115 -14.44 9.11 -11.63
CA ARG A 115 -15.29 10.31 -11.70
C ARG A 115 -15.45 10.88 -13.12
N LEU A 116 -14.65 10.44 -14.11
CA LEU A 116 -14.62 10.99 -15.47
C LEU A 116 -15.45 10.22 -16.50
N HIS A 117 -16.03 9.07 -16.15
CA HIS A 117 -17.09 8.46 -16.95
C HIS A 117 -18.42 8.67 -16.21
N PRO A 118 -19.16 9.75 -16.52
CA PRO A 118 -20.57 9.80 -16.17
C PRO A 118 -21.20 8.52 -16.72
N ARG A 119 -21.89 7.74 -15.88
CA ARG A 119 -22.83 6.75 -16.40
C ARG A 119 -23.79 7.54 -17.27
N ASN A 120 -23.75 7.34 -18.59
CA ASN A 120 -24.69 8.00 -19.50
C ASN A 120 -26.09 7.81 -18.92
N PRO A 121 -26.84 8.89 -18.61
CA PRO A 121 -28.22 8.73 -18.21
C PRO A 121 -28.91 8.01 -19.36
N ILE A 122 -29.57 6.89 -19.03
CA ILE A 122 -30.43 6.18 -19.97
C ILE A 122 -31.55 7.16 -20.32
N TYR A 123 -31.37 7.93 -21.39
CA TYR A 123 -32.46 8.72 -21.97
C TYR A 123 -33.47 7.70 -22.52
N ARG A 124 -34.45 7.34 -21.68
CA ARG A 124 -35.70 6.76 -22.16
C ARG A 124 -36.38 7.84 -23.01
N LYS A 125 -36.10 7.83 -24.31
CA LYS A 125 -36.94 8.49 -25.30
C LYS A 125 -38.28 7.76 -25.28
N GLY A 126 -39.20 8.23 -24.44
CA GLY A 126 -40.62 7.95 -24.58
C GLY A 126 -41.12 8.60 -25.87
N LYS A 127 -40.88 7.95 -27.01
CA LYS A 127 -41.73 8.12 -28.18
C LYS A 127 -43.06 7.48 -27.83
N TRP A 128 -44.10 8.27 -27.62
CA TRP A 128 -45.44 7.99 -28.14
C TRP A 128 -46.15 9.34 -28.31
N ALA A 129 -46.06 9.83 -29.55
CA ALA A 129 -47.07 10.71 -30.11
C ALA A 129 -48.35 9.88 -30.27
N ASN A 130 -49.45 10.38 -29.72
CA ASN A 130 -50.83 10.35 -30.22
C ASN A 130 -51.77 10.76 -29.09
#